data_AF-A0A379VLU4-F1
#
_entry.id   AF-A0A379VLU4-F1
#
_cell.length_a   1.000
_cell.length_b   1.000
_cell.length_c   1.000
_cell.angle_alpha   90.00
_cell.angle_beta   90.00
_cell.angle_gamma   90.00
#
_symmetry.space_group_name_H-M   'P 1'
#
loop_
_entity.id
_entity.type
_entity.pdbx_description
1 polymer ?
#
loop_
_entity_poly.entity_id
_entity_poly.type
_entity_poly.pdbx_seq_one_letter_code
_entity_poly.pdbx_strand_id
1 'polypeptide(L)'
;MAPSLTAADGAVYQRPLLYAELASTDNTTTKQETNETWAVFHGPASEGANPARCAAGYYPAVEALDSLYSKYPNRTINTAQGWPVYYSYWSGSNSTSLSSGAKVDFYYAVDLADGSRRSENSSPSIAWQYQICARTPIPQATQITLTSPQAMDDAIQAVKAKNSESIPLLITTTDAMGNPVPYTAFSLKRDAGTPRNTDYNKFVATNGTNMTVTPLAGAQQQFYYATSALTGTTGADGTLTLTLAEPGGIGVEKPADRESVRYADGDLIAAGGVHRPHQPGQRQGQHVRPYAGDLHRQQRCGV
;
A
#
# COMPACT_ATOMS: atom_id res chain seq x y z
N MET A 1 26.93 -20.47 13.68
CA MET A 1 26.16 -19.46 12.94
C MET A 1 26.68 -18.06 13.22
N ALA A 2 26.62 -17.14 12.24
CA ALA A 2 26.92 -15.72 12.45
C ALA A 2 25.71 -14.96 13.07
N PRO A 3 25.92 -14.08 14.08
CA PRO A 3 24.83 -13.35 14.73
C PRO A 3 24.22 -12.25 13.86
N SER A 4 24.97 -11.76 12.87
CA SER A 4 24.54 -10.73 11.93
C SER A 4 25.25 -10.89 10.59
N LEU A 5 24.58 -10.50 9.51
CA LEU A 5 25.13 -10.52 8.15
C LEU A 5 24.97 -9.15 7.49
N THR A 6 25.93 -8.83 6.62
CA THR A 6 25.93 -7.61 5.81
C THR A 6 25.41 -7.95 4.41
N ALA A 7 24.36 -7.29 3.95
CA ALA A 7 23.77 -7.47 2.63
C ALA A 7 24.63 -6.83 1.52
N ALA A 8 24.22 -6.92 0.25
CA ALA A 8 24.98 -6.39 -0.89
C ALA A 8 25.05 -4.85 -0.89
N ASP A 9 24.01 -4.19 -0.39
CA ASP A 9 23.92 -2.74 -0.16
C ASP A 9 24.74 -2.22 1.05
N GLY A 10 25.30 -3.10 1.87
CA GLY A 10 26.03 -2.75 3.09
C GLY A 10 25.19 -2.67 4.38
N ALA A 11 23.86 -2.85 4.31
CA ALA A 11 23.00 -2.91 5.49
C ALA A 11 23.27 -4.18 6.32
N VAL A 12 23.15 -4.08 7.64
CA VAL A 12 23.49 -5.17 8.59
C VAL A 12 22.25 -5.66 9.32
N TYR A 13 21.84 -6.88 9.00
CA TYR A 13 20.70 -7.56 9.63
C TYR A 13 21.17 -8.50 10.73
N GLN A 14 20.39 -8.61 11.81
CA GLN A 14 20.59 -9.68 12.78
C GLN A 14 19.95 -10.96 12.24
N ARG A 15 20.45 -12.12 12.67
CA ARG A 15 19.79 -13.41 12.37
C ARG A 15 18.36 -13.46 12.94
N PRO A 16 17.50 -14.35 12.44
CA PRO A 16 16.27 -14.69 13.14
C PRO A 16 16.53 -15.18 14.58
N LEU A 17 15.48 -15.24 15.39
CA LEU A 17 15.58 -15.72 16.76
C LEU A 17 15.30 -17.23 16.85
N LEU A 18 16.02 -17.91 17.72
CA LEU A 18 15.66 -19.25 18.15
C LEU A 18 14.46 -19.16 19.09
N TYR A 19 13.60 -20.18 19.08
CA TYR A 19 12.40 -20.18 19.92
C TYR A 19 12.71 -20.14 21.43
N ALA A 20 13.87 -20.68 21.83
CA ALA A 20 14.37 -20.62 23.20
C ALA A 20 14.91 -19.24 23.62
N GLU A 21 15.04 -18.28 22.69
CA GLU A 21 15.48 -16.90 22.96
C GLU A 21 14.31 -15.94 23.18
N LEU A 22 13.06 -16.41 23.03
CA LEU A 22 11.87 -15.58 23.15
C LEU A 22 11.46 -15.38 24.62
N ALA A 23 11.22 -14.12 25.00
CA ALA A 23 10.69 -13.78 26.32
C ALA A 23 9.18 -14.10 26.49
N SER A 24 8.47 -14.36 25.40
CA SER A 24 7.09 -14.86 25.37
C SER A 24 6.87 -15.75 24.15
N THR A 25 6.04 -16.77 24.30
CA THR A 25 5.61 -17.71 23.25
C THR A 25 4.22 -17.36 22.67
N ASP A 26 3.68 -16.18 22.96
CA ASP A 26 2.39 -15.72 22.44
C ASP A 26 2.51 -15.30 20.97
N ASN A 27 1.51 -15.60 20.12
CA ASN A 27 1.47 -15.20 18.70
C ASN A 27 2.75 -15.51 17.87
N THR A 28 3.40 -16.64 18.20
CA THR A 28 4.61 -17.18 17.55
C THR A 28 4.50 -18.71 17.51
N THR A 29 5.24 -19.37 16.62
CA THR A 29 5.39 -20.84 16.66
C THR A 29 6.80 -21.26 16.26
N THR A 30 7.04 -22.57 16.18
CA THR A 30 8.35 -23.17 15.89
C THR A 30 8.49 -23.68 14.46
N LYS A 31 9.72 -23.66 13.93
CA LYS A 31 10.16 -24.50 12.81
C LYS A 31 11.52 -25.12 13.15
N GLN A 32 11.72 -26.39 12.82
CA GLN A 32 13.01 -27.06 13.04
C GLN A 32 13.81 -27.06 11.75
N GLU A 33 15.04 -26.54 11.79
CA GLU A 33 15.97 -26.50 10.65
C GLU A 33 17.41 -26.66 11.16
N THR A 34 18.21 -27.48 10.47
CA THR A 34 19.64 -27.70 10.77
C THR A 34 19.94 -28.00 12.25
N ASN A 35 19.10 -28.82 12.89
CA ASN A 35 19.10 -29.16 14.32
C ASN A 35 18.80 -28.01 15.31
N GLU A 36 18.45 -26.83 14.83
CA GLU A 36 18.02 -25.68 15.62
C GLU A 36 16.50 -25.48 15.53
N THR A 37 15.89 -24.94 16.60
CA THR A 37 14.45 -24.68 16.68
C THR A 37 14.20 -23.19 16.62
N TRP A 38 13.67 -22.75 15.49
CA TRP A 38 13.51 -21.36 15.08
C TRP A 38 12.16 -20.79 15.44
N ALA A 39 12.13 -19.50 15.80
CA ALA A 39 10.90 -18.74 15.94
C ALA A 39 10.38 -18.29 14.56
N VAL A 40 9.09 -18.50 14.31
CA VAL A 40 8.38 -17.97 13.15
C VAL A 40 7.13 -17.22 13.60
N PHE A 41 6.80 -16.15 12.87
CA PHE A 41 5.81 -15.17 13.27
C PHE A 41 4.81 -14.91 12.14
N HIS A 42 3.64 -14.38 12.51
CA HIS A 42 2.76 -13.70 11.56
C HIS A 42 3.40 -12.37 11.10
N GLY A 43 3.04 -11.96 9.88
CA GLY A 43 3.69 -10.84 9.21
C GLY A 43 3.31 -9.45 9.74
N PRO A 44 3.63 -8.39 8.99
CA PRO A 44 3.59 -7.02 9.51
C PRO A 44 2.23 -6.54 10.04
N ALA A 45 1.11 -6.93 9.42
CA ALA A 45 -0.22 -6.47 9.84
C ALA A 45 -0.91 -7.34 10.92
N SER A 46 -0.26 -8.36 11.47
CA SER A 46 -0.83 -9.11 12.62
C SER A 46 -0.81 -8.27 13.90
N GLU A 47 -1.91 -8.28 14.66
CA GLU A 47 -2.09 -7.46 15.87
C GLU A 47 -1.54 -8.11 17.16
N GLY A 48 -1.05 -9.35 17.12
CA GLY A 48 -0.63 -10.10 18.31
C GLY A 48 0.69 -9.61 18.94
N ALA A 49 0.63 -9.32 20.25
CA ALA A 49 1.68 -8.62 20.99
C ALA A 49 2.83 -9.53 21.50
N ASN A 50 3.61 -10.11 20.58
CA ASN A 50 4.90 -10.72 20.93
C ASN A 50 6.02 -9.65 20.87
N PRO A 51 6.81 -9.42 21.95
CA PRO A 51 7.85 -8.39 21.98
C PRO A 51 9.06 -8.67 21.07
N ALA A 52 9.19 -9.89 20.53
CA ALA A 52 10.23 -10.26 19.56
C ALA A 52 9.84 -9.95 18.11
N ARG A 53 8.59 -9.57 17.82
CA ARG A 53 8.18 -9.13 16.47
C ARG A 53 8.82 -7.79 16.13
N CYS A 54 9.15 -7.59 14.86
CA CYS A 54 9.65 -6.29 14.42
C CYS A 54 8.56 -5.22 14.61
N ALA A 55 8.94 -4.07 15.17
CA ALA A 55 8.03 -2.93 15.29
C ALA A 55 7.59 -2.43 13.89
N ALA A 56 6.43 -1.77 13.82
CA ALA A 56 5.96 -1.14 12.59
C ALA A 56 7.03 -0.17 12.04
N GLY A 57 7.34 -0.29 10.75
CA GLY A 57 8.44 0.43 10.10
C GLY A 57 9.84 -0.19 10.24
N TYR A 58 10.01 -1.31 10.95
CA TYR A 58 11.30 -2.00 11.13
C TYR A 58 11.41 -3.37 10.43
N TYR A 59 10.34 -3.86 9.77
CA TYR A 59 10.47 -4.96 8.81
C TYR A 59 11.25 -4.48 7.57
N PRO A 60 12.25 -5.23 7.04
CA PRO A 60 13.04 -4.83 5.88
C PRO A 60 12.18 -4.64 4.63
N ALA A 61 12.54 -3.72 3.73
CA ALA A 61 11.95 -3.67 2.39
C ALA A 61 12.28 -4.97 1.62
N VAL A 62 11.44 -5.36 0.66
CA VAL A 62 11.66 -6.59 -0.12
C VAL A 62 13.00 -6.54 -0.87
N GLU A 63 13.38 -5.37 -1.42
CA GLU A 63 14.68 -5.11 -2.05
C GLU A 63 15.87 -5.38 -1.13
N ALA A 64 15.72 -5.14 0.18
CA ALA A 64 16.79 -5.39 1.14
C ALA A 64 16.96 -6.89 1.45
N LEU A 65 15.88 -7.68 1.30
CA LEU A 65 15.97 -9.15 1.35
C LEU A 65 16.55 -9.71 0.05
N ASP A 66 16.23 -9.15 -1.12
CA ASP A 66 16.88 -9.52 -2.38
C ASP A 66 18.38 -9.16 -2.39
N SER A 67 18.74 -8.03 -1.77
CA SER A 67 20.13 -7.61 -1.53
C SER A 67 20.88 -8.56 -0.59
N LEU A 68 20.22 -9.05 0.45
CA LEU A 68 20.77 -10.09 1.34
C LEU A 68 20.94 -11.41 0.60
N TYR A 69 19.95 -11.84 -0.19
CA TYR A 69 20.06 -13.01 -1.06
C TYR A 69 21.19 -12.87 -2.10
N SER A 70 21.29 -11.72 -2.76
CA SER A 70 22.32 -11.44 -3.77
C SER A 70 23.75 -11.53 -3.22
N LYS A 71 23.92 -11.29 -1.91
CA LYS A 71 25.20 -11.44 -1.21
C LYS A 71 25.50 -12.90 -0.82
N TYR A 72 24.47 -13.71 -0.58
CA TYR A 72 24.55 -15.09 -0.11
C TYR A 72 23.63 -16.04 -0.91
N PRO A 73 23.77 -16.10 -2.26
CA PRO A 73 22.80 -16.77 -3.14
C PRO A 73 22.89 -18.30 -3.03
N ASN A 74 21.95 -19.00 -3.67
CA ASN A 74 21.94 -20.48 -3.78
C ASN A 74 22.13 -21.19 -2.42
N ARG A 75 21.32 -20.83 -1.42
CA ARG A 75 21.39 -21.34 -0.03
C ARG A 75 22.71 -21.09 0.72
N THR A 76 23.66 -20.30 0.21
CA THR A 76 24.94 -20.06 0.94
C THR A 76 24.76 -19.31 2.26
N ILE A 77 23.67 -18.57 2.43
CA ILE A 77 23.29 -17.98 3.73
C ILE A 77 23.04 -19.06 4.81
N ASN A 78 22.59 -20.25 4.40
CA ASN A 78 22.43 -21.41 5.27
C ASN A 78 23.75 -22.18 5.40
N THR A 79 24.31 -22.63 4.28
CA THR A 79 25.44 -23.57 4.31
C THR A 79 26.76 -22.96 4.78
N ALA A 80 26.94 -21.63 4.66
CA ALA A 80 28.15 -20.93 5.15
C ALA A 80 27.91 -20.09 6.42
N GLN A 81 26.71 -19.53 6.62
CA GLN A 81 26.44 -18.63 7.77
C GLN A 81 25.52 -19.23 8.84
N GLY A 82 24.77 -20.29 8.52
CA GLY A 82 23.87 -21.00 9.42
C GLY A 82 22.46 -20.41 9.55
N TRP A 83 22.05 -19.46 8.70
CA TRP A 83 20.70 -18.89 8.76
C TRP A 83 19.66 -19.83 8.11
N PRO A 84 18.42 -19.89 8.62
CA PRO A 84 17.43 -20.84 8.13
C PRO A 84 16.82 -20.41 6.79
N VAL A 85 16.50 -21.37 5.91
CA VAL A 85 15.98 -21.16 4.54
C VAL A 85 14.97 -22.24 4.09
N TYR A 86 14.34 -22.99 4.99
CA TYR A 86 13.15 -23.81 4.65
C TYR A 86 11.85 -23.00 4.56
N TYR A 87 11.84 -21.77 5.07
CA TYR A 87 10.71 -20.84 5.01
C TYR A 87 11.21 -19.46 4.55
N SER A 88 10.30 -18.64 4.04
CA SER A 88 10.59 -17.30 3.57
C SER A 88 10.78 -16.31 4.73
N TYR A 89 11.16 -15.08 4.42
CA TYR A 89 11.38 -13.98 5.35
C TYR A 89 10.37 -12.87 5.07
N TRP A 90 9.66 -12.39 6.09
CA TRP A 90 8.73 -11.26 5.95
C TRP A 90 9.46 -9.95 5.60
N SER A 91 9.01 -9.29 4.53
CA SER A 91 9.31 -7.88 4.27
C SER A 91 8.21 -6.96 4.81
N GLY A 92 8.52 -5.67 4.93
CA GLY A 92 7.55 -4.59 5.16
C GLY A 92 6.87 -4.08 3.88
N SER A 93 7.25 -4.58 2.71
CA SER A 93 6.68 -4.19 1.41
C SER A 93 5.32 -4.87 1.21
N ASN A 94 4.25 -4.07 1.17
CA ASN A 94 2.89 -4.56 0.95
C ASN A 94 2.67 -4.94 -0.53
N SER A 95 1.87 -5.98 -0.77
CA SER A 95 1.67 -6.62 -2.08
C SER A 95 0.20 -6.71 -2.51
N THR A 96 -0.69 -5.93 -1.86
CA THR A 96 -2.12 -5.89 -2.22
C THR A 96 -2.34 -5.18 -3.57
N SER A 97 -2.64 -5.96 -4.60
CA SER A 97 -3.09 -5.48 -5.91
C SER A 97 -4.39 -4.67 -5.81
N LEU A 98 -4.46 -3.56 -6.57
CA LEU A 98 -5.60 -2.64 -6.57
C LEU A 98 -6.94 -3.34 -6.84
N SER A 99 -7.83 -3.35 -5.84
CA SER A 99 -9.16 -3.93 -5.98
C SER A 99 -10.20 -3.32 -5.03
N SER A 100 -11.49 -3.49 -5.37
CA SER A 100 -12.61 -2.98 -4.57
C SER A 100 -12.71 -3.74 -3.23
N GLY A 101 -12.68 -3.00 -2.11
CA GLY A 101 -12.75 -3.60 -0.77
C GLY A 101 -11.51 -4.39 -0.34
N ALA A 102 -10.38 -4.24 -1.04
CA ALA A 102 -9.14 -4.96 -0.72
C ALA A 102 -8.65 -4.66 0.70
N LYS A 103 -8.15 -5.70 1.38
CA LYS A 103 -7.40 -5.57 2.62
C LYS A 103 -5.92 -5.35 2.30
N VAL A 104 -5.28 -4.49 3.08
CA VAL A 104 -3.83 -4.20 2.99
C VAL A 104 -3.05 -5.13 3.92
N ASP A 105 -3.41 -6.41 3.92
CA ASP A 105 -2.85 -7.46 4.76
C ASP A 105 -1.88 -8.40 4.01
N PHE A 106 -1.74 -8.28 2.68
CA PHE A 106 -0.75 -9.02 1.91
C PHE A 106 0.61 -8.31 1.86
N TYR A 107 1.69 -9.05 2.09
CA TYR A 107 3.05 -8.56 2.06
C TYR A 107 3.95 -9.50 1.26
N TYR A 108 5.02 -8.97 0.68
CA TYR A 108 6.05 -9.81 0.09
C TYR A 108 6.83 -10.56 1.17
N ALA A 109 6.95 -11.87 1.02
CA ALA A 109 7.94 -12.69 1.70
C ALA A 109 9.00 -13.14 0.69
N VAL A 110 10.28 -13.19 1.09
CA VAL A 110 11.40 -13.59 0.22
C VAL A 110 11.99 -14.90 0.69
N ASP A 111 12.13 -15.85 -0.23
CA ASP A 111 12.81 -17.11 0.01
C ASP A 111 14.32 -16.96 -0.16
N LEU A 112 15.08 -16.91 0.94
CA LEU A 112 16.54 -16.74 0.89
C LEU A 112 17.29 -18.00 0.45
N ALA A 113 16.60 -19.08 0.05
CA ALA A 113 17.21 -20.20 -0.65
C ALA A 113 17.49 -19.90 -2.13
N ASP A 114 16.53 -19.27 -2.82
CA ASP A 114 16.50 -19.11 -4.29
C ASP A 114 16.22 -17.66 -4.78
N GLY A 115 15.88 -16.74 -3.88
CA GLY A 115 15.57 -15.35 -4.18
C GLY A 115 14.13 -15.09 -4.62
N SER A 116 13.23 -16.08 -4.55
CA SER A 116 11.85 -15.90 -5.00
C SER A 116 11.01 -15.06 -4.02
N ARG A 117 10.41 -13.98 -4.56
CA ARG A 117 9.40 -13.16 -3.87
C ARG A 117 8.02 -13.83 -3.98
N ARG A 118 7.26 -13.92 -2.89
CA ARG A 118 5.88 -14.46 -2.83
C ARG A 118 4.96 -13.47 -2.13
N SER A 119 3.71 -13.36 -2.57
CA SER A 119 2.69 -12.50 -1.92
C SER A 119 1.93 -13.33 -0.88
N GLU A 120 2.13 -13.02 0.40
CA GLU A 120 1.65 -13.81 1.54
C GLU A 120 0.73 -12.96 2.43
N ASN A 121 -0.39 -13.52 2.90
CA ASN A 121 -1.27 -12.77 3.81
C ASN A 121 -0.70 -12.81 5.25
N SER A 122 -0.42 -11.63 5.78
CA SER A 122 0.18 -11.42 7.11
C SER A 122 -0.80 -11.43 8.29
N SER A 123 -2.12 -11.41 8.02
CA SER A 123 -3.18 -11.30 9.04
C SER A 123 -3.69 -12.64 9.61
N PRO A 124 -3.97 -13.71 8.84
CA PRO A 124 -4.57 -14.94 9.34
C PRO A 124 -3.57 -15.93 9.93
N SER A 125 -4.09 -16.84 10.76
CA SER A 125 -3.38 -17.84 11.58
C SER A 125 -2.54 -18.90 10.84
N ILE A 126 -2.44 -18.82 9.51
CA ILE A 126 -1.81 -19.83 8.65
C ILE A 126 -0.40 -19.46 8.17
N ALA A 127 -0.09 -18.18 8.00
CA ALA A 127 1.19 -17.74 7.44
C ALA A 127 2.22 -17.56 8.55
N TRP A 128 3.23 -18.43 8.55
CA TRP A 128 4.30 -18.47 9.54
C TRP A 128 5.65 -18.49 8.82
N GLN A 129 6.31 -17.33 8.79
CA GLN A 129 7.59 -17.12 8.09
C GLN A 129 8.65 -16.63 9.10
N TYR A 130 9.92 -16.66 8.70
CA TYR A 130 10.98 -16.00 9.47
C TYR A 130 10.82 -14.48 9.41
N GLN A 131 11.43 -13.79 10.36
CA GLN A 131 11.62 -12.35 10.31
C GLN A 131 13.03 -11.98 10.78
N ILE A 132 13.54 -10.92 10.18
CA ILE A 132 14.69 -10.16 10.65
C ILE A 132 14.26 -8.70 10.68
N CYS A 133 14.77 -7.92 11.63
CA CYS A 133 14.42 -6.50 11.75
C CYS A 133 15.57 -5.64 11.25
N ALA A 134 15.25 -4.56 10.54
CA ALA A 134 16.20 -3.48 10.30
C ALA A 134 16.61 -2.83 11.63
N ARG A 135 17.82 -2.26 11.69
CA ARG A 135 18.29 -1.48 12.86
C ARG A 135 17.82 -0.02 12.84
N THR A 136 17.41 0.47 11.67
CA THR A 136 16.85 1.81 11.45
C THR A 136 15.43 1.68 10.91
N PRO A 137 14.51 2.60 11.25
CA PRO A 137 13.19 2.62 10.65
C PRO A 137 13.27 2.94 9.14
N ILE A 138 12.41 2.31 8.35
CA ILE A 138 12.30 2.55 6.91
C ILE A 138 11.48 3.83 6.67
N PRO A 139 11.85 4.67 5.67
CA PRO A 139 11.04 5.80 5.23
C PRO A 139 9.55 5.43 5.08
N GLN A 140 8.68 6.28 5.60
CA GLN A 140 7.23 6.10 5.54
C GLN A 140 6.65 7.19 4.65
N ALA A 141 5.68 6.84 3.80
CA ALA A 141 4.97 7.84 3.01
C ALA A 141 4.16 8.76 3.92
N THR A 142 4.30 10.07 3.70
CA THR A 142 3.52 11.11 4.37
C THR A 142 2.66 11.90 3.39
N GLN A 143 2.92 11.76 2.09
CA GLN A 143 2.20 12.41 1.01
C GLN A 143 1.82 11.37 -0.05
N ILE A 144 0.62 11.55 -0.62
CA ILE A 144 0.16 10.82 -1.79
C ILE A 144 -0.38 11.87 -2.76
N THR A 145 0.05 11.81 -4.02
CA THR A 145 -0.48 12.62 -5.11
C THR A 145 -1.17 11.73 -6.13
N LEU A 146 -2.21 12.27 -6.75
CA LEU A 146 -2.78 11.78 -8.00
C LEU A 146 -2.56 12.88 -9.03
N THR A 147 -2.19 12.52 -10.25
CA THR A 147 -1.95 13.46 -11.36
C THR A 147 -2.32 12.81 -12.70
N SER A 148 -2.37 13.59 -13.77
CA SER A 148 -2.41 13.08 -15.16
C SER A 148 -1.31 13.72 -16.00
N PRO A 149 -0.69 12.99 -16.96
CA PRO A 149 0.15 13.59 -17.99
C PRO A 149 -0.66 14.26 -19.12
N GLN A 150 -2.00 14.24 -19.09
CA GLN A 150 -2.83 15.05 -19.98
C GLN A 150 -2.88 16.51 -19.53
N ALA A 151 -3.08 17.43 -20.46
CA ALA A 151 -3.17 18.85 -20.14
C ALA A 151 -4.40 19.17 -19.27
N MET A 152 -4.15 19.84 -18.15
CA MET A 152 -5.18 20.40 -17.27
C MET A 152 -5.82 21.62 -17.95
N ASP A 153 -7.13 21.79 -17.80
CA ASP A 153 -7.84 22.98 -18.28
C ASP A 153 -7.95 24.01 -17.15
N ASP A 154 -7.16 25.07 -17.23
CA ASP A 154 -7.02 26.09 -16.17
C ASP A 154 -8.35 26.69 -15.72
N ALA A 155 -9.32 26.83 -16.63
CA ALA A 155 -10.61 27.44 -16.36
C ALA A 155 -11.55 26.57 -15.51
N ILE A 156 -11.31 25.26 -15.42
CA ILE A 156 -12.09 24.33 -14.59
C ILE A 156 -11.24 23.48 -13.63
N GLN A 157 -9.91 23.66 -13.62
CA GLN A 157 -8.96 22.94 -12.78
C GLN A 157 -9.12 21.40 -12.88
N ALA A 158 -9.30 20.91 -14.11
CA ALA A 158 -9.64 19.52 -14.38
C ALA A 158 -9.11 19.03 -15.73
N VAL A 159 -8.94 17.71 -15.86
CA VAL A 159 -8.61 17.07 -17.14
C VAL A 159 -9.90 16.85 -17.95
N LYS A 160 -9.81 17.09 -19.27
CA LYS A 160 -10.89 16.86 -20.24
C LYS A 160 -10.49 15.72 -21.18
N ALA A 161 -11.35 14.72 -21.33
CA ALA A 161 -11.22 13.64 -22.32
C ALA A 161 -12.58 13.38 -22.97
N LYS A 162 -12.66 12.91 -24.21
CA LYS A 162 -13.94 12.60 -24.89
C LYS A 162 -14.72 11.52 -24.13
N ASN A 163 -16.02 11.43 -24.42
CA ASN A 163 -16.81 10.26 -24.00
C ASN A 163 -16.17 8.97 -24.51
N SER A 164 -15.96 8.01 -23.61
CA SER A 164 -15.30 6.72 -23.90
C SER A 164 -13.83 6.83 -24.35
N GLU A 165 -13.21 8.01 -24.24
CA GLU A 165 -11.76 8.17 -24.18
C GLU A 165 -11.28 7.86 -22.75
N SER A 166 -10.01 7.48 -22.61
CA SER A 166 -9.43 7.12 -21.31
C SER A 166 -8.43 8.17 -20.84
N ILE A 167 -8.41 8.42 -19.54
CA ILE A 167 -7.43 9.30 -18.89
C ILE A 167 -6.35 8.43 -18.23
N PRO A 168 -5.07 8.56 -18.61
CA PRO A 168 -3.97 8.04 -17.83
C PRO A 168 -3.85 8.85 -16.54
N LEU A 169 -3.73 8.16 -15.41
CA LEU A 169 -3.51 8.73 -14.09
C LEU A 169 -2.25 8.13 -13.47
N LEU A 170 -1.52 8.92 -12.70
CA LEU A 170 -0.35 8.50 -11.96
C LEU A 170 -0.56 8.79 -10.47
N ILE A 171 -0.60 7.74 -9.66
CA ILE A 171 -0.46 7.85 -8.20
C ILE A 171 1.03 7.87 -7.89
N THR A 172 1.47 8.78 -7.02
CA THR A 172 2.86 8.83 -6.51
C THR A 172 2.83 9.00 -4.99
N THR A 173 3.65 8.22 -4.28
CA THR A 173 3.71 8.20 -2.81
C THR A 173 5.09 8.62 -2.32
N THR A 174 5.18 9.65 -1.48
CA THR A 174 6.45 10.27 -1.05
C THR A 174 6.56 10.47 0.46
N ASP A 175 7.80 10.56 0.95
CA ASP A 175 8.13 10.99 2.31
C ASP A 175 8.01 12.52 2.47
N ALA A 176 8.30 13.02 3.67
CA ALA A 176 8.19 14.44 4.01
C ALA A 176 9.27 15.34 3.35
N MET A 177 10.21 14.75 2.62
CA MET A 177 11.26 15.43 1.85
C MET A 177 11.03 15.33 0.33
N GLY A 178 9.97 14.62 -0.11
CA GLY A 178 9.64 14.40 -1.52
C GLY A 178 10.30 13.17 -2.15
N ASN A 179 10.99 12.32 -1.37
CA ASN A 179 11.56 11.07 -1.90
C ASN A 179 10.44 10.04 -2.12
N PRO A 180 10.44 9.28 -3.24
CA PRO A 180 9.47 8.20 -3.44
C PRO A 180 9.58 7.11 -2.36
N VAL A 181 8.42 6.63 -1.89
CA VAL A 181 8.30 5.53 -0.92
C VAL A 181 7.55 4.36 -1.58
N PRO A 182 8.26 3.28 -1.96
CA PRO A 182 7.67 2.10 -2.58
C PRO A 182 6.62 1.39 -1.74
N TYR A 183 5.77 0.59 -2.40
CA TYR A 183 4.82 -0.34 -1.75
C TYR A 183 3.85 0.30 -0.74
N THR A 184 3.57 1.60 -0.93
CA THR A 184 2.71 2.37 -0.03
C THR A 184 1.24 2.07 -0.31
N ALA A 185 0.49 1.71 0.74
CA ALA A 185 -0.94 1.49 0.67
C ALA A 185 -1.74 2.79 0.52
N PHE A 186 -2.71 2.80 -0.39
CA PHE A 186 -3.63 3.92 -0.64
C PHE A 186 -5.07 3.44 -0.82
N SER A 187 -6.04 4.35 -0.69
CA SER A 187 -7.44 4.11 -1.06
C SER A 187 -7.93 5.20 -2.01
N LEU A 188 -8.26 4.84 -3.24
CA LEU A 188 -8.79 5.72 -4.28
C LEU A 188 -10.32 5.72 -4.25
N LYS A 189 -10.91 6.91 -4.15
CA LYS A 189 -12.36 7.16 -4.20
C LYS A 189 -12.68 8.22 -5.25
N ARG A 190 -13.89 8.19 -5.79
CA ARG A 190 -14.45 9.26 -6.62
C ARG A 190 -15.54 10.01 -5.86
N ASP A 191 -15.67 11.30 -6.11
CA ASP A 191 -16.87 12.05 -5.72
C ASP A 191 -18.11 11.54 -6.49
N ALA A 192 -19.31 11.96 -6.11
CA ALA A 192 -20.50 11.79 -6.93
C ALA A 192 -20.32 12.40 -8.34
N GLY A 193 -19.69 13.59 -8.41
CA GLY A 193 -19.66 14.44 -9.58
C GLY A 193 -20.97 15.22 -9.74
N THR A 194 -20.98 16.18 -10.68
CA THR A 194 -22.15 17.05 -10.96
C THR A 194 -22.47 17.03 -12.46
N PRO A 195 -23.75 16.93 -12.88
CA PRO A 195 -24.11 16.84 -14.30
C PRO A 195 -24.01 18.19 -15.03
N ARG A 196 -23.63 18.16 -16.32
CA ARG A 196 -23.60 19.32 -17.27
C ARG A 196 -24.92 20.07 -17.39
N ASN A 197 -26.02 19.42 -17.06
CA ASN A 197 -27.35 19.97 -17.14
C ASN A 197 -28.04 19.75 -15.79
N THR A 198 -28.35 20.85 -15.11
CA THR A 198 -29.09 20.87 -13.83
C THR A 198 -30.48 20.24 -13.94
N ASP A 199 -31.08 20.28 -15.13
CA ASP A 199 -32.42 19.76 -15.39
C ASP A 199 -32.41 18.24 -15.67
N TYR A 200 -31.22 17.62 -15.72
CA TYR A 200 -31.05 16.19 -15.95
C TYR A 200 -31.28 15.39 -14.66
N ASN A 201 -32.54 15.38 -14.22
CA ASN A 201 -33.04 14.74 -12.99
C ASN A 201 -32.86 13.19 -12.92
N LYS A 202 -32.13 12.59 -13.85
CA LYS A 202 -31.72 11.17 -13.86
C LYS A 202 -30.31 10.95 -13.30
N PHE A 203 -29.48 11.98 -13.20
CA PHE A 203 -28.22 11.92 -12.48
C PHE A 203 -28.49 12.12 -10.99
N VAL A 204 -28.73 11.01 -10.28
CA VAL A 204 -28.77 10.97 -8.82
C VAL A 204 -27.34 10.74 -8.34
N ALA A 205 -26.89 11.44 -7.30
CA ALA A 205 -25.53 11.33 -6.75
C ALA A 205 -25.14 9.91 -6.26
N THR A 206 -26.10 9.00 -6.14
CA THR A 206 -25.92 7.58 -5.77
C THR A 206 -26.01 6.61 -6.97
N ASN A 207 -26.35 7.07 -8.17
CA ASN A 207 -26.44 6.21 -9.35
C ASN A 207 -25.03 5.81 -9.83
N GLY A 208 -24.89 4.54 -10.21
CA GLY A 208 -23.64 4.03 -10.76
C GLY A 208 -23.34 4.63 -12.14
N THR A 209 -22.12 5.10 -12.34
CA THR A 209 -21.53 5.31 -13.68
C THR A 209 -21.05 3.98 -14.24
N ASN A 210 -20.67 3.93 -15.52
CA ASN A 210 -19.93 2.79 -16.08
C ASN A 210 -18.41 2.89 -15.85
N MET A 211 -17.94 3.77 -14.94
CA MET A 211 -16.51 4.04 -14.77
C MET A 211 -15.73 2.78 -14.35
N THR A 212 -14.56 2.61 -14.95
CA THR A 212 -13.62 1.54 -14.61
C THR A 212 -12.19 2.08 -14.52
N VAL A 213 -11.40 1.46 -13.65
CA VAL A 213 -9.99 1.80 -13.40
C VAL A 213 -9.14 0.58 -13.70
N THR A 214 -8.23 0.68 -14.67
CA THR A 214 -7.32 -0.40 -15.04
C THR A 214 -5.90 -0.03 -14.62
N PRO A 215 -5.27 -0.71 -13.64
CA PRO A 215 -3.85 -0.53 -13.37
C PRO A 215 -3.01 -1.07 -14.54
N LEU A 216 -1.86 -0.45 -14.80
CA LEU A 216 -0.95 -0.84 -15.90
C LEU A 216 -0.53 -2.32 -15.82
N ALA A 217 -0.42 -2.86 -14.62
CA ALA A 217 -0.32 -4.29 -14.36
C ALA A 217 -1.43 -4.72 -13.38
N GLY A 218 -2.35 -5.59 -13.83
CA GLY A 218 -3.44 -6.12 -13.03
C GLY A 218 -4.74 -6.28 -13.82
N ALA A 219 -5.84 -6.51 -13.11
CA ALA A 219 -7.18 -6.61 -13.70
C ALA A 219 -7.91 -5.27 -13.63
N GLN A 220 -8.72 -4.97 -14.64
CA GLN A 220 -9.65 -3.85 -14.67
C GLN A 220 -10.64 -3.91 -13.50
N GLN A 221 -10.76 -2.82 -12.75
CA GLN A 221 -11.65 -2.69 -11.60
C GLN A 221 -12.91 -1.89 -11.95
N GLN A 222 -14.05 -2.31 -11.38
CA GLN A 222 -15.31 -1.56 -11.44
C GLN A 222 -15.27 -0.40 -10.46
N PHE A 223 -15.66 0.80 -10.89
CA PHE A 223 -15.58 2.02 -10.08
C PHE A 223 -16.85 2.87 -10.21
N TYR A 224 -18.00 2.20 -10.18
CA TYR A 224 -19.28 2.76 -10.58
C TYR A 224 -19.84 3.81 -9.61
N TYR A 225 -19.70 3.60 -8.29
CA TYR A 225 -20.37 4.42 -7.26
C TYR A 225 -19.38 5.31 -6.52
N ALA A 226 -19.82 6.49 -6.06
CA ALA A 226 -19.02 7.36 -5.18
C ALA A 226 -18.77 6.77 -3.79
N THR A 227 -19.56 5.76 -3.40
CA THR A 227 -19.32 4.94 -2.20
C THR A 227 -18.27 3.83 -2.43
N SER A 228 -17.87 3.56 -3.67
CA SER A 228 -16.82 2.59 -3.99
C SER A 228 -15.44 3.15 -3.64
N ALA A 229 -14.62 2.30 -3.03
CA ALA A 229 -13.22 2.58 -2.75
C ALA A 229 -12.38 1.44 -3.29
N LEU A 230 -11.42 1.78 -4.17
CA LEU A 230 -10.40 0.83 -4.62
C LEU A 230 -9.20 0.98 -3.69
N THR A 231 -8.69 -0.13 -3.16
CA THR A 231 -7.56 -0.14 -2.24
C THR A 231 -6.43 -0.99 -2.83
N GLY A 232 -5.19 -0.53 -2.73
CA GLY A 232 -4.02 -1.20 -3.27
C GLY A 232 -2.72 -0.50 -2.87
N THR A 233 -1.60 -0.87 -3.50
CA THR A 233 -0.27 -0.32 -3.23
C THR A 233 0.41 0.28 -4.45
N THR A 234 1.35 1.20 -4.23
CA THR A 234 2.32 1.61 -5.26
C THR A 234 3.38 0.53 -5.52
N GLY A 235 4.12 0.68 -6.63
CA GLY A 235 5.18 -0.22 -7.06
C GLY A 235 6.53 0.01 -6.39
N ALA A 236 7.57 -0.60 -6.94
CA ALA A 236 8.96 -0.55 -6.47
C ALA A 236 9.61 0.85 -6.59
N ASP A 237 9.01 1.74 -7.38
CA ASP A 237 9.41 3.12 -7.65
C ASP A 237 8.60 4.15 -6.82
N GLY A 238 7.63 3.70 -6.02
CA GLY A 238 6.70 4.58 -5.32
C GLY A 238 5.59 5.15 -6.20
N THR A 239 5.34 4.61 -7.41
CA THR A 239 4.23 5.06 -8.27
C THR A 239 3.22 3.94 -8.59
N LEU A 240 2.06 4.32 -9.12
CA LEU A 240 1.16 3.39 -9.80
C LEU A 240 0.43 4.09 -10.95
N THR A 241 0.71 3.66 -12.18
CA THR A 241 -0.01 4.10 -13.37
C THR A 241 -1.37 3.38 -13.48
N LEU A 242 -2.42 4.17 -13.62
CA LEU A 242 -3.80 3.74 -13.81
C LEU A 242 -4.36 4.31 -15.13
N THR A 243 -5.36 3.65 -15.69
CA THR A 243 -6.15 4.14 -16.82
C THR A 243 -7.61 4.20 -16.39
N LEU A 244 -8.17 5.41 -16.33
CA LEU A 244 -9.58 5.65 -16.03
C LEU A 244 -10.39 5.73 -17.33
N ALA A 245 -11.51 5.03 -17.41
CA ALA A 245 -12.41 5.07 -18.57
C ALA A 245 -13.88 5.05 -18.16
N GLU A 246 -14.73 5.79 -18.89
CA GLU A 246 -16.20 5.76 -18.75
C GLU A 246 -16.87 5.38 -20.09
N PRO A 247 -16.92 4.06 -20.42
CA PRO A 247 -17.56 3.59 -21.64
C PRO A 247 -19.07 3.87 -21.64
N GLY A 248 -19.51 4.65 -22.63
CA GLY A 248 -20.91 5.07 -22.79
C GLY A 248 -21.37 6.16 -21.81
N GLY A 249 -20.45 6.91 -21.20
CA GLY A 249 -20.75 8.04 -20.32
C GLY A 249 -21.58 9.15 -20.99
N ILE A 250 -22.21 10.03 -20.19
CA ILE A 250 -23.12 11.08 -20.72
C ILE A 250 -22.47 12.46 -20.94
N GLY A 251 -21.30 12.70 -20.35
CA GLY A 251 -20.38 13.82 -20.69
C GLY A 251 -20.77 15.23 -20.20
N VAL A 252 -19.77 16.09 -19.99
CA VAL A 252 -19.88 17.46 -19.44
C VAL A 252 -18.75 18.36 -19.99
N GLU A 253 -18.87 19.61 -20.50
CA GLU A 253 -19.92 20.68 -20.59
C GLU A 253 -19.82 21.41 -21.99
N LYS A 254 -20.72 22.30 -22.48
CA LYS A 254 -20.75 22.69 -23.94
C LYS A 254 -21.51 23.98 -24.35
N PRO A 255 -21.48 24.52 -25.62
CA PRO A 255 -21.20 23.92 -26.97
C PRO A 255 -19.84 24.30 -27.62
N ALA A 256 -19.35 23.74 -28.73
CA ALA A 256 -19.87 22.73 -29.69
C ALA A 256 -18.95 21.47 -29.78
N ASP A 257 -18.93 20.72 -30.89
CA ASP A 257 -18.04 19.58 -31.30
C ASP A 257 -17.76 18.42 -30.31
N ARG A 258 -17.94 17.15 -30.72
CA ARG A 258 -18.19 15.97 -29.84
C ARG A 258 -17.06 15.62 -28.83
N GLU A 259 -16.99 16.39 -27.74
CA GLU A 259 -15.88 16.43 -26.77
C GLU A 259 -16.36 16.47 -25.30
N SER A 260 -15.47 16.10 -24.37
CA SER A 260 -15.52 16.21 -22.89
C SER A 260 -16.56 15.40 -22.08
N VAL A 261 -16.02 14.44 -21.33
CA VAL A 261 -16.22 14.17 -19.89
C VAL A 261 -15.18 15.01 -19.11
N ARG A 262 -15.42 15.29 -17.83
CA ARG A 262 -14.48 16.00 -16.92
C ARG A 262 -14.08 15.07 -15.77
N TYR A 263 -12.82 15.16 -15.35
CA TYR A 263 -12.40 14.70 -14.02
C TYR A 263 -11.46 15.74 -13.41
N ALA A 264 -11.86 16.32 -12.28
CA ALA A 264 -11.02 17.26 -11.53
C ALA A 264 -9.95 16.50 -10.73
N ASP A 265 -8.77 17.09 -10.58
CA ASP A 265 -7.70 16.55 -9.72
C ASP A 265 -8.13 16.51 -8.23
N GLY A 266 -9.22 17.21 -7.87
CA GLY A 266 -9.87 17.15 -6.56
C GLY A 266 -11.04 16.17 -6.42
N ASP A 267 -11.62 15.65 -7.51
CA ASP A 267 -12.78 14.73 -7.48
C ASP A 267 -12.37 13.24 -7.29
N LEU A 268 -11.07 12.94 -7.39
CA LEU A 268 -10.50 11.60 -7.22
C LEU A 268 -9.59 11.56 -5.98
N ILE A 269 -10.21 11.48 -4.80
CA ILE A 269 -9.51 11.52 -3.52
C ILE A 269 -8.75 10.21 -3.28
N ALA A 270 -7.42 10.26 -3.44
CA ALA A 270 -6.48 9.24 -2.99
C ALA A 270 -6.17 9.42 -1.49
N ALA A 271 -6.96 8.77 -0.62
CA ALA A 271 -6.78 8.85 0.82
C ALA A 271 -5.72 7.84 1.31
N GLY A 272 -4.56 8.36 1.75
CA GLY A 272 -3.53 7.57 2.42
C GLY A 272 -3.89 7.25 3.86
N GLY A 273 -4.21 5.98 4.16
CA GLY A 273 -4.57 5.51 5.50
C GLY A 273 -3.48 4.66 6.12
N VAL A 274 -2.56 5.26 6.89
CA VAL A 274 -1.59 4.49 7.69
C VAL A 274 -2.33 3.81 8.85
N HIS A 275 -2.58 2.51 8.70
CA HIS A 275 -3.29 1.71 9.70
C HIS A 275 -2.43 1.54 10.95
N ARG A 276 -2.66 2.38 11.96
CA ARG A 276 -2.19 2.09 13.33
C ARG A 276 -3.04 0.93 13.90
N PRO A 277 -2.45 -0.04 14.62
CA PRO A 277 -3.22 -1.11 15.25
C PRO A 277 -4.11 -0.55 16.36
N HIS A 278 -5.26 -1.19 16.60
CA HIS A 278 -6.33 -0.65 17.44
C HIS A 278 -6.01 -0.83 18.94
N GLN A 279 -5.80 0.27 19.69
CA GLN A 279 -5.82 0.19 21.16
C GLN A 279 -7.28 -0.01 21.64
N PRO A 280 -7.58 -1.03 22.47
CA PRO A 280 -8.96 -1.36 22.80
C PRO A 280 -9.53 -0.47 23.91
N GLY A 281 -10.48 0.42 23.57
CA GLY A 281 -11.42 0.99 24.55
C GLY A 281 -11.57 2.52 24.56
N GLN A 282 -12.46 3.04 23.72
CA GLN A 282 -13.28 4.25 23.94
C GLN A 282 -14.56 4.14 23.08
N ARG A 283 -15.63 4.90 23.38
CA ARG A 283 -16.91 4.86 22.65
C ARG A 283 -17.35 6.24 22.12
N GLN A 284 -18.25 6.19 21.12
CA GLN A 284 -19.08 7.28 20.56
C GLN A 284 -18.42 8.22 19.53
N GLY A 285 -19.26 8.81 18.67
CA GLY A 285 -18.93 9.93 17.79
C GLY A 285 -19.23 9.71 16.29
N GLN A 286 -20.43 10.07 15.83
CA GLN A 286 -20.69 10.33 14.40
C GLN A 286 -20.55 11.83 14.12
N HIS A 287 -19.64 12.23 13.22
CA HIS A 287 -19.75 13.35 12.25
C HIS A 287 -18.36 13.74 11.70
N VAL A 288 -18.18 13.70 10.39
CA VAL A 288 -17.04 14.34 9.68
C VAL A 288 -17.52 14.90 8.34
N ARG A 289 -17.12 16.14 8.01
CA ARG A 289 -17.11 16.69 6.64
C ARG A 289 -15.68 16.62 6.09
N PRO A 290 -15.46 16.53 4.77
CA PRO A 290 -14.12 16.52 4.21
C PRO A 290 -13.34 17.81 4.57
N TYR A 291 -12.04 17.66 4.76
CA TYR A 291 -11.11 18.74 5.11
C TYR A 291 -9.76 18.45 4.46
N ALA A 292 -9.12 19.47 3.91
CA ALA A 292 -7.76 19.43 3.37
C ALA A 292 -7.04 20.73 3.76
N GLY A 293 -5.77 20.65 4.14
CA GLY A 293 -4.99 21.79 4.61
C GLY A 293 -3.92 21.41 5.63
N ASP A 294 -2.83 22.17 5.64
CA ASP A 294 -1.57 21.79 6.31
C ASP A 294 -1.59 21.76 7.84
N LEU A 295 -0.70 20.94 8.38
CA LEU A 295 -0.59 20.62 9.80
C LEU A 295 0.25 21.66 10.57
N HIS A 296 -0.27 22.88 10.74
CA HIS A 296 0.40 23.92 11.56
C HIS A 296 -0.53 24.71 12.50
N ARG A 297 -0.23 24.58 13.81
CA ARG A 297 -0.61 25.45 14.95
C ARG A 297 -2.12 25.72 15.19
N GLN A 298 -2.71 24.90 16.08
CA GLN A 298 -3.85 25.33 16.92
C GLN A 298 -3.40 26.38 17.96
N GLN A 299 -4.21 27.42 18.22
CA GLN A 299 -4.55 27.96 19.58
C GLN A 299 -5.34 29.30 19.52
N ARG A 300 -6.20 29.52 20.54
CA ARG A 300 -6.97 30.76 20.89
C ARG A 300 -8.13 31.10 19.93
N CYS A 301 -9.29 31.58 20.37
CA CYS A 301 -9.92 31.77 21.71
C CYS A 301 -11.42 31.35 21.61
N GLY A 302 -12.13 31.03 22.70
CA GLY A 302 -12.85 31.97 23.58
C GLY A 302 -14.13 32.51 22.91
N VAL A 303 -15.32 32.49 23.51
CA VAL A 303 -15.71 32.38 24.94
C VAL A 303 -16.48 31.09 25.23
#